data_AF-A0A8H5I2M6-F1
#
_entry.id   AF-A0A8H5I2M6-F1
#
_cell.length_a   1.000
_cell.length_b   1.000
_cell.length_c   1.000
_cell.angle_alpha   90.00
_cell.angle_beta   90.00
_cell.angle_gamma   90.00
#
_symmetry.space_group_name_H-M   'P 1'
#
loop_
_entity.id
_entity.type
_entity.pdbx_description
1 polymer ?
#
loop_
_entity_poly.entity_id
_entity_poly.type
_entity_poly.pdbx_seq_one_letter_code
_entity_poly.pdbx_strand_id
1 'polypeptide(L)'
;MDQSRENLLNGADRASFDTSDDSDAYSDIDATDYLNKNKNDTAGKRRLRYLRSWRAKKCCFTVIGTLVVVWLVISAIGAFAWKKIKVPPVEGDSPPWYPSPKGGSSQNWAKSYDRAAELVGKMTLAEKVNITTGTGWSMGLAVGTTGAANNVGFPALALQDGPLGIRFADNATAWPAGITVGATFNKKLMYERGRAHGKEAKGKGVNVILGPAIGPLGRAPAGGRNWEG
;
A
#
# COMPACT_ATOMS: atom_id res chain seq x y z
N MET A 1 11.17 54.09 -6.40
CA MET A 1 12.43 53.34 -6.27
C MET A 1 12.10 52.05 -5.55
N ASP A 2 12.02 50.96 -6.31
CA ASP A 2 11.70 49.60 -5.84
C ASP A 2 13.00 48.80 -5.80
N GLN A 3 13.34 48.29 -4.62
CA GLN A 3 14.63 47.71 -4.24
C GLN A 3 14.71 46.18 -4.48
N SER A 4 13.86 45.61 -5.32
CA SER A 4 13.77 44.15 -5.52
C SER A 4 14.43 43.61 -6.80
N ARG A 5 15.19 44.41 -7.55
CA ARG A 5 15.76 44.00 -8.86
C ARG A 5 17.30 44.11 -9.00
N GLU A 6 18.03 44.37 -7.92
CA GLU A 6 19.47 44.71 -8.01
C GLU A 6 20.47 43.55 -7.90
N ASN A 7 20.11 42.29 -8.18
CA ASN A 7 21.09 41.18 -8.12
C ASN A 7 21.02 40.16 -9.27
N LEU A 8 20.51 40.55 -10.43
CA LEU A 8 20.44 39.63 -11.58
C LEU A 8 21.55 39.75 -12.61
N LEU A 9 22.51 40.67 -12.45
CA LEU A 9 23.63 40.82 -13.39
C LEU A 9 24.90 41.30 -12.67
N ASN A 10 25.63 40.37 -12.05
CA ASN A 10 27.08 40.55 -11.85
C ASN A 10 27.74 39.16 -11.90
N GLY A 11 28.31 38.86 -13.06
CA GLY A 11 29.19 37.73 -13.24
C GLY A 11 30.61 38.12 -12.86
N ALA A 12 31.17 37.44 -11.87
CA ALA A 12 32.60 37.23 -11.70
C ALA A 12 32.76 36.17 -10.60
N ASP A 13 33.00 34.93 -11.01
CA ASP A 13 33.84 33.93 -10.31
C ASP A 13 33.83 32.64 -11.15
N ARG A 14 34.56 32.72 -12.27
CA ARG A 14 34.99 31.54 -13.03
C ARG A 14 36.35 31.14 -12.49
N ALA A 15 36.39 30.17 -11.58
CA ALA A 15 37.61 29.47 -11.21
C ALA A 15 37.59 28.07 -11.83
N SER A 16 38.66 27.80 -12.57
CA SER A 16 38.97 26.58 -13.31
C SER A 16 39.09 25.34 -12.43
N PHE A 17 38.45 24.25 -12.85
CA PHE A 17 38.90 22.91 -12.48
C PHE A 17 39.10 22.12 -13.78
N ASP A 18 40.34 22.17 -14.25
CA ASP A 18 40.86 21.35 -15.33
C ASP A 18 41.50 20.12 -14.71
N THR A 19 40.88 18.96 -14.92
CA THR A 19 41.55 17.66 -14.86
C THR A 19 40.91 16.76 -15.92
N SER A 20 41.57 16.70 -17.08
CA SER A 20 41.75 15.52 -17.93
C SER A 20 40.91 14.28 -17.59
N ASP A 21 39.92 13.97 -18.43
CA ASP A 21 39.28 12.65 -18.47
C ASP A 21 39.36 12.12 -19.92
N ASP A 22 40.35 11.27 -20.13
CA ASP A 22 40.65 10.54 -21.36
C ASP A 22 40.04 9.12 -21.22
N SER A 23 39.57 8.55 -22.33
CA SER A 23 39.24 7.12 -22.55
C SER A 23 37.95 6.61 -21.84
N ASP A 24 36.97 5.95 -22.46
CA ASP A 24 37.03 4.92 -23.50
C ASP A 24 35.78 4.89 -24.38
N ALA A 25 36.03 4.52 -25.63
CA ALA A 25 35.12 4.41 -26.75
C ALA A 25 34.03 3.34 -26.56
N TYR A 26 32.81 3.72 -26.94
CA TYR A 26 31.76 2.80 -27.36
C TYR A 26 32.32 1.89 -28.47
N SER A 27 32.43 0.59 -28.21
CA SER A 27 32.84 -0.39 -29.21
C SER A 27 31.63 -0.82 -30.04
N ASP A 28 31.44 -0.16 -31.18
CA ASP A 28 30.72 -0.74 -32.31
C ASP A 28 31.54 -1.92 -32.83
N ILE A 29 31.16 -3.13 -32.42
CA ILE A 29 31.69 -4.36 -33.00
C ILE A 29 31.04 -4.55 -34.37
N ASP A 30 31.77 -4.19 -35.42
CA ASP A 30 31.40 -4.46 -36.80
C ASP A 30 31.54 -5.97 -37.05
N ALA A 31 30.45 -6.61 -37.49
CA ALA A 31 30.31 -8.05 -37.67
C ALA A 31 31.10 -8.63 -38.86
N THR A 32 32.05 -7.88 -39.41
CA THR A 32 32.77 -8.22 -40.64
C THR A 32 34.20 -8.72 -40.44
N ASP A 33 34.74 -8.67 -39.22
CA ASP A 33 36.14 -9.05 -38.94
C ASP A 33 36.41 -10.57 -38.82
N TYR A 34 35.38 -11.41 -39.02
CA TYR A 34 35.49 -12.87 -38.92
C TYR A 34 35.79 -13.59 -40.25
N LEU A 35 35.95 -12.87 -41.36
CA LEU A 35 36.11 -13.49 -42.68
C LEU A 35 37.54 -13.48 -43.24
N ASN A 36 38.55 -13.13 -42.45
CA ASN A 36 39.93 -13.17 -42.92
C ASN A 36 40.88 -13.85 -41.94
N LYS A 37 40.75 -15.18 -41.80
CA LYS A 37 41.85 -16.00 -41.27
C LYS A 37 42.25 -17.09 -42.26
N ASN A 38 43.44 -16.87 -42.81
CA ASN A 38 44.14 -17.68 -43.78
C ASN A 38 44.05 -19.19 -43.57
N LYS A 39 43.72 -19.86 -44.68
CA LYS A 39 44.10 -21.24 -44.99
C LYS A 39 45.61 -21.35 -44.88
N ASN A 40 46.14 -21.98 -43.83
CA ASN A 40 47.38 -22.76 -43.83
C ASN A 40 47.71 -23.15 -42.38
N ASP A 41 47.08 -24.22 -41.89
CA ASP A 41 47.61 -25.00 -40.78
C ASP A 41 46.91 -26.36 -40.72
N THR A 42 47.14 -27.16 -41.77
CA THR A 42 46.51 -28.47 -41.97
C THR A 42 47.53 -29.60 -41.87
N ALA A 43 48.41 -29.59 -40.85
CA ALA A 43 49.26 -30.74 -40.57
C ALA A 43 49.72 -30.74 -39.11
N GLY A 44 48.96 -31.35 -38.20
CA GLY A 44 49.46 -31.58 -36.82
C GLY A 44 48.43 -31.95 -35.76
N LYS A 45 47.15 -31.64 -35.95
CA LYS A 45 46.10 -31.87 -34.92
C LYS A 45 45.10 -32.97 -35.32
N ARG A 46 45.61 -34.16 -35.69
CA ARG A 46 44.75 -35.35 -35.95
C ARG A 46 44.75 -36.40 -34.85
N ARG A 47 45.51 -36.24 -33.74
CA ARG A 47 45.55 -37.23 -32.65
C ARG A 47 44.89 -36.84 -31.31
N LEU A 48 44.28 -35.67 -31.21
CA LEU A 48 43.66 -35.16 -29.96
C LEU A 48 42.20 -34.68 -30.12
N ARG A 49 41.49 -35.17 -31.15
CA ARG A 49 40.08 -34.80 -31.40
C ARG A 49 39.05 -35.86 -31.00
N TYR A 50 39.47 -37.08 -30.68
CA TYR A 50 38.53 -38.14 -30.31
C TYR A 50 38.14 -38.11 -28.82
N LEU A 51 39.04 -37.68 -27.93
CA LEU A 51 38.80 -37.68 -26.48
C LEU A 51 38.07 -36.43 -25.93
N ARG A 52 37.91 -35.37 -26.74
CA ARG A 52 37.22 -34.13 -26.32
C ARG A 52 35.73 -34.09 -26.73
N SER A 53 35.33 -34.85 -27.77
CA SER A 53 33.93 -34.92 -28.22
C SER A 53 33.05 -35.79 -27.31
N TRP A 54 33.64 -36.75 -26.60
CA TRP A 54 32.93 -37.65 -25.68
C TRP A 54 32.56 -37.00 -24.33
N ARG A 55 33.34 -36.02 -23.86
CA ARG A 55 33.11 -35.30 -22.59
C ARG A 55 32.03 -34.22 -22.70
N ALA A 56 31.94 -33.52 -23.84
CA ALA A 56 30.92 -32.48 -24.09
C ALA A 56 29.51 -33.07 -24.28
N LYS A 57 29.40 -34.24 -24.92
CA LYS A 57 28.11 -34.94 -25.11
C LYS A 57 27.52 -35.42 -23.79
N LYS A 58 28.34 -36.00 -22.89
CA LYS A 58 27.89 -36.46 -21.57
C LYS A 58 27.37 -35.31 -20.69
N CYS A 59 28.01 -34.13 -20.72
CA CYS A 59 27.57 -32.95 -19.99
C CYS A 59 26.20 -32.42 -20.47
N CYS A 60 25.98 -32.44 -21.79
CA CYS A 60 24.71 -32.00 -22.38
C CYS A 60 23.55 -32.96 -22.02
N PHE A 61 23.77 -34.28 -22.08
CA PHE A 61 22.76 -35.26 -21.67
C PHE A 61 22.44 -35.19 -20.17
N THR A 62 23.43 -34.90 -19.30
CA THR A 62 23.17 -34.71 -17.87
C THR A 62 22.38 -33.43 -17.59
N VAL A 63 22.65 -32.33 -18.29
CA VAL A 63 21.92 -31.06 -18.14
C VAL A 63 20.48 -31.18 -18.68
N ILE A 64 20.29 -31.84 -19.82
CA ILE A 64 18.95 -32.11 -20.34
C ILE A 64 18.19 -33.03 -19.39
N GLY A 65 18.84 -34.06 -18.84
CA GLY A 65 18.25 -34.96 -17.85
C GLY A 65 17.80 -34.23 -16.58
N THR A 66 18.61 -33.32 -16.03
CA THR A 66 18.21 -32.54 -14.85
C THR A 66 17.06 -31.58 -15.15
N LEU A 67 17.06 -30.93 -16.32
CA LEU A 67 15.96 -30.06 -16.73
C LEU A 67 14.65 -30.82 -16.90
N VAL A 68 14.68 -32.03 -17.47
CA VAL A 68 13.49 -32.89 -17.60
C VAL A 68 12.97 -33.31 -16.22
N VAL A 69 13.86 -33.71 -15.30
CA VAL A 69 13.46 -34.07 -13.92
C VAL A 69 12.85 -32.87 -13.21
N VAL A 70 13.46 -31.68 -13.30
CA VAL A 70 12.91 -30.45 -12.71
C VAL A 70 11.53 -30.14 -13.29
N TRP A 71 11.35 -30.26 -14.62
CA TRP A 71 10.06 -30.01 -15.27
C TRP A 71 8.97 -31.01 -14.84
N LEU A 72 9.32 -32.29 -14.69
CA LEU A 72 8.41 -33.31 -14.17
C LEU A 72 8.01 -33.04 -12.72
N VAL A 73 8.96 -32.62 -11.89
CA VAL A 73 8.70 -32.26 -10.48
C VAL A 73 7.77 -31.04 -10.39
N ILE A 74 8.06 -29.97 -11.15
CA ILE A 74 7.20 -28.77 -11.18
C ILE A 74 5.79 -29.13 -11.68
N SER A 75 5.69 -29.95 -12.72
CA SER A 75 4.41 -30.39 -13.27
C SER A 75 3.61 -31.25 -12.28
N ALA A 76 4.28 -32.15 -11.57
CA ALA A 76 3.65 -32.98 -10.54
C ALA A 76 3.17 -32.14 -9.34
N ILE A 77 3.97 -31.17 -8.90
CA ILE A 77 3.58 -30.21 -7.85
C ILE A 77 2.39 -29.37 -8.32
N GLY A 78 2.45 -28.86 -9.55
CA GLY A 78 1.36 -28.10 -10.18
C GLY A 78 0.06 -28.90 -10.27
N ALA A 79 0.13 -30.17 -10.69
CA ALA A 79 -1.02 -31.06 -10.77
C ALA A 79 -1.61 -31.39 -9.39
N PHE A 80 -0.76 -31.63 -8.38
CA PHE A 80 -1.18 -31.88 -7.00
C PHE A 80 -1.86 -30.65 -6.39
N ALA A 81 -1.25 -29.46 -6.55
CA ALA A 81 -1.82 -28.20 -6.11
C ALA A 81 -3.15 -27.92 -6.81
N TRP A 82 -3.25 -28.13 -8.12
CA TRP A 82 -4.48 -27.94 -8.89
C TRP A 82 -5.62 -28.83 -8.37
N LYS A 83 -5.34 -30.10 -8.02
CA LYS A 83 -6.33 -31.02 -7.45
C LYS A 83 -6.82 -30.57 -6.07
N LYS A 84 -5.95 -29.95 -5.25
CA LYS A 84 -6.33 -29.40 -3.94
C LYS A 84 -7.08 -28.08 -4.03
N ILE A 85 -6.77 -27.24 -5.02
CA ILE A 85 -7.35 -25.90 -5.19
C ILE A 85 -8.70 -25.95 -5.93
N LYS A 86 -8.98 -27.02 -6.67
CA LYS A 86 -10.22 -27.20 -7.47
C LYS A 86 -11.50 -27.43 -6.68
N VAL A 87 -11.48 -27.40 -5.36
CA VAL A 87 -12.71 -27.33 -4.57
C VAL A 87 -12.94 -25.84 -4.30
N PRO A 88 -13.63 -25.10 -5.19
CA PRO A 88 -14.10 -23.78 -4.79
C PRO A 88 -14.98 -23.98 -3.54
N PRO A 89 -14.86 -23.13 -2.51
CA PRO A 89 -15.90 -23.07 -1.50
C PRO A 89 -17.25 -22.90 -2.21
N VAL A 90 -18.28 -23.58 -1.72
CA VAL A 90 -19.67 -23.39 -2.18
C VAL A 90 -19.96 -21.88 -2.14
N GLU A 91 -20.50 -21.34 -3.24
CA GLU A 91 -20.48 -19.90 -3.51
C GLU A 91 -21.02 -19.07 -2.34
N GLY A 92 -20.21 -18.14 -1.83
CA GLY A 92 -20.64 -17.12 -0.87
C GLY A 92 -20.71 -17.57 0.60
N ASP A 93 -20.33 -18.81 0.93
CA ASP A 93 -20.32 -19.25 2.32
C ASP A 93 -19.24 -18.52 3.15
N SER A 94 -19.66 -17.95 4.29
CA SER A 94 -18.78 -17.40 5.31
C SER A 94 -18.80 -18.33 6.53
N PRO A 95 -17.73 -19.09 6.83
CA PRO A 95 -17.72 -20.02 7.95
C PRO A 95 -17.94 -19.30 9.29
N PRO A 96 -18.62 -19.92 10.27
CA PRO A 96 -18.85 -19.31 11.57
C PRO A 96 -17.53 -19.11 12.33
N TRP A 97 -17.38 -17.96 12.97
CA TRP A 97 -16.24 -17.64 13.84
C TRP A 97 -16.74 -17.12 15.19
N TYR A 98 -16.56 -17.93 16.23
CA TYR A 98 -17.03 -17.64 17.58
C TYR A 98 -16.02 -18.07 18.65
N PRO A 99 -16.00 -17.40 19.82
CA PRO A 99 -16.75 -16.18 20.14
C PRO A 99 -16.14 -14.92 19.50
N SER A 100 -16.86 -13.80 19.59
CA SER A 100 -16.27 -12.50 19.26
C SER A 100 -15.05 -12.24 20.17
N PRO A 101 -13.86 -11.92 19.62
CA PRO A 101 -12.67 -11.67 20.41
C PRO A 101 -12.88 -10.56 21.44
N LYS A 102 -12.41 -10.77 22.67
CA LYS A 102 -12.43 -9.73 23.70
C LYS A 102 -11.41 -8.64 23.37
N GLY A 103 -11.69 -7.41 23.82
CA GLY A 103 -10.74 -6.31 23.73
C GLY A 103 -9.53 -6.48 24.65
N GLY A 104 -8.58 -5.54 24.57
CA GLY A 104 -7.40 -5.51 25.44
C GLY A 104 -6.22 -6.37 24.96
N SER A 105 -6.28 -6.92 23.75
CA SER A 105 -5.20 -7.74 23.17
C SER A 105 -4.02 -6.93 22.63
N SER A 106 -4.18 -5.62 22.41
CA SER A 106 -3.14 -4.77 21.85
C SER A 106 -2.43 -3.97 22.94
N GLN A 107 -1.11 -4.15 23.05
CA GLN A 107 -0.28 -3.44 24.02
C GLN A 107 -0.37 -1.91 23.86
N ASN A 108 -0.47 -1.43 22.62
CA ASN A 108 -0.59 0.00 22.32
C ASN A 108 -1.88 0.62 22.87
N TRP A 109 -2.89 -0.20 23.19
CA TRP A 109 -4.18 0.22 23.70
C TRP A 109 -4.38 -0.08 25.19
N ALA A 110 -3.42 -0.70 25.87
CA ALA A 110 -3.56 -1.17 27.26
C ALA A 110 -4.10 -0.08 28.19
N LYS A 111 -3.46 1.10 28.21
CA LYS A 111 -3.88 2.24 29.05
C LYS A 111 -5.31 2.73 28.75
N SER A 112 -5.69 2.78 27.48
CA SER A 112 -7.05 3.20 27.08
C SER A 112 -8.08 2.15 27.47
N TYR A 113 -7.72 0.86 27.33
CA TYR A 113 -8.55 -0.26 27.70
C TYR A 113 -8.81 -0.30 29.20
N ASP A 114 -7.79 -0.08 30.04
CA ASP A 114 -7.94 -0.04 31.50
C ASP A 114 -8.92 1.07 31.94
N ARG A 115 -8.77 2.27 31.37
CA ARG A 115 -9.69 3.39 31.64
C ARG A 115 -11.12 3.11 31.20
N ALA A 116 -11.28 2.49 30.03
CA ALA A 116 -12.60 2.10 29.53
C ALA A 116 -13.23 1.04 30.45
N ALA A 117 -12.47 0.04 30.89
CA ALA A 117 -12.94 -1.00 31.79
C ALA A 117 -13.38 -0.42 33.14
N GLU A 118 -12.62 0.52 33.71
CA GLU A 118 -12.98 1.20 34.97
C GLU A 118 -14.30 1.98 34.85
N LEU A 119 -14.47 2.74 33.75
CA LEU A 119 -15.68 3.53 33.52
C LEU A 119 -16.90 2.63 33.25
N VAL A 120 -16.77 1.65 32.35
CA VAL A 120 -17.84 0.72 31.98
C VAL A 120 -18.22 -0.19 33.15
N GLY A 121 -17.29 -0.49 34.06
CA GLY A 121 -17.56 -1.21 35.31
C GLY A 121 -18.55 -0.48 36.22
N LYS A 122 -18.62 0.85 36.14
CA LYS A 122 -19.54 1.69 36.93
C LYS A 122 -20.89 1.94 36.23
N MET A 123 -21.04 1.53 34.96
CA MET A 123 -22.28 1.71 34.20
C MET A 123 -23.35 0.68 34.55
N THR A 124 -24.60 1.12 34.62
CA THR A 124 -25.76 0.24 34.61
C THR A 124 -25.89 -0.50 33.27
N LEU A 125 -26.71 -1.55 33.21
CA LEU A 125 -26.98 -2.25 31.95
C LEU A 125 -27.61 -1.31 30.90
N ALA A 126 -28.56 -0.47 31.32
CA ALA A 126 -29.20 0.50 30.42
C ALA A 126 -28.19 1.48 29.83
N GLU A 127 -27.23 1.96 30.63
CA GLU A 127 -26.16 2.84 30.15
C GLU A 127 -25.22 2.15 29.16
N LYS A 128 -24.92 0.87 29.36
CA LYS A 128 -24.14 0.08 28.40
C LYS A 128 -24.87 -0.07 27.06
N VAL A 129 -26.20 -0.23 27.09
CA VAL A 129 -27.04 -0.29 25.88
C VAL A 129 -27.12 1.08 25.19
N ASN A 130 -27.21 2.17 25.96
CA ASN A 130 -27.27 3.53 25.43
C ASN A 130 -26.05 3.87 24.57
N ILE A 131 -24.84 3.57 25.03
CA ILE A 131 -23.62 3.91 24.29
C ILE A 131 -23.41 3.05 23.04
N THR A 132 -24.13 1.93 22.90
CA THR A 132 -24.07 1.05 21.72
C THR A 132 -25.22 1.25 20.74
N THR A 133 -26.21 2.08 21.08
CA THR A 133 -27.44 2.24 20.30
C THR A 133 -27.61 3.69 19.85
N GLY A 134 -27.90 3.89 18.56
CA GLY A 134 -28.26 5.20 18.04
C GLY A 134 -29.62 5.66 18.57
N THR A 135 -29.80 6.94 18.85
CA THR A 135 -31.07 7.50 19.36
C THR A 135 -32.20 7.52 18.31
N GLY A 136 -31.88 7.28 17.04
CA GLY A 136 -32.82 7.25 15.92
C GLY A 136 -32.37 8.17 14.77
N TRP A 137 -32.96 7.95 13.59
CA TRP A 137 -32.68 8.79 12.42
C TRP A 137 -33.18 10.22 12.65
N SER A 138 -32.30 11.21 12.42
CA SER A 138 -32.59 12.64 12.63
C SER A 138 -33.01 13.02 14.06
N MET A 139 -32.66 12.21 15.07
CA MET A 139 -32.95 12.46 16.49
C MET A 139 -31.82 13.19 17.23
N GLY A 140 -30.78 13.62 16.53
CA GLY A 140 -29.63 14.37 17.06
C GLY A 140 -29.09 15.37 16.04
N LEU A 141 -28.09 16.17 16.44
CA LEU A 141 -27.47 17.18 15.57
C LEU A 141 -26.53 16.57 14.51
N ALA A 142 -25.96 15.40 14.79
CA ALA A 142 -25.11 14.66 13.87
C ALA A 142 -25.90 13.57 13.15
N VAL A 143 -25.40 13.07 12.01
CA VAL A 143 -26.07 12.00 11.23
C VAL A 143 -26.25 10.72 12.04
N GLY A 144 -25.40 10.49 13.04
CA GLY A 144 -25.60 9.46 14.08
C GLY A 144 -25.29 10.02 15.45
N THR A 145 -26.09 9.65 16.46
CA THR A 145 -25.85 10.03 17.86
C THR A 145 -26.19 8.85 18.76
N THR A 146 -25.30 8.49 19.68
CA THR A 146 -25.56 7.43 20.67
C THR A 146 -26.39 7.97 21.84
N GLY A 147 -26.95 7.08 22.65
CA GLY A 147 -27.37 7.44 24.00
C GLY A 147 -26.17 7.84 24.89
N ALA A 148 -26.46 8.54 25.99
CA ALA A 148 -25.48 8.89 27.02
C ALA A 148 -25.51 7.91 28.20
N ALA A 149 -24.43 7.88 28.99
CA ALA A 149 -24.38 7.22 30.28
C ALA A 149 -24.23 8.26 31.40
N ASN A 150 -25.36 8.79 31.84
CA ASN A 150 -25.43 9.98 32.70
C ASN A 150 -24.85 9.75 34.11
N ASN A 151 -24.99 8.56 34.69
CA ASN A 151 -24.54 8.29 36.06
C ASN A 151 -23.01 8.34 36.18
N VAL A 152 -22.33 7.96 35.10
CA VAL A 152 -20.86 7.96 35.02
C VAL A 152 -20.30 9.17 34.27
N GLY A 153 -21.16 10.10 33.85
CA GLY A 153 -20.76 11.33 33.15
C GLY A 153 -20.21 11.11 31.73
N PHE A 154 -20.58 10.02 31.06
CA PHE A 154 -20.17 9.79 29.67
C PHE A 154 -21.22 10.36 28.69
N PRO A 155 -20.85 11.32 27.84
CA PRO A 155 -21.82 12.01 26.98
C PRO A 155 -22.32 11.11 25.84
N ALA A 156 -23.41 11.53 25.21
CA ALA A 156 -23.77 11.04 23.88
C ALA A 156 -22.64 11.37 22.89
N LEU A 157 -22.32 10.44 21.99
CA LEU A 157 -21.30 10.66 20.98
C LEU A 157 -21.95 11.10 19.67
N ALA A 158 -21.42 12.18 19.08
CA ALA A 158 -21.77 12.66 17.75
C ALA A 158 -20.89 11.99 16.68
N LEU A 159 -21.52 11.27 15.76
CA LEU A 159 -20.89 10.64 14.59
C LEU A 159 -21.30 11.43 13.34
N GLN A 160 -20.35 12.04 12.65
CA GLN A 160 -20.64 12.95 11.54
C GLN A 160 -19.90 12.62 10.26
N ASP A 161 -20.63 12.67 9.14
CA ASP A 161 -20.07 12.63 7.79
C ASP A 161 -19.21 13.89 7.53
N GLY A 162 -18.24 13.87 6.62
CA GLY A 162 -17.77 12.75 5.81
C GLY A 162 -16.26 12.81 5.55
N PRO A 163 -15.75 11.98 4.63
CA PRO A 163 -14.30 11.84 4.40
C PRO A 163 -13.57 13.10 3.91
N LEU A 164 -14.30 14.12 3.46
CA LEU A 164 -13.76 15.35 2.85
C LEU A 164 -14.34 16.66 3.41
N GLY A 165 -14.97 16.64 4.57
CA GLY A 165 -15.53 17.83 5.20
C GLY A 165 -16.66 17.47 6.14
N ILE A 166 -17.10 18.40 6.99
CA ILE A 166 -18.20 18.16 7.92
C ILE A 166 -19.53 18.41 7.20
N ARG A 167 -20.31 17.35 6.99
CA ARG A 167 -21.60 17.39 6.31
C ARG A 167 -22.64 18.10 7.19
N PHE A 168 -23.60 18.78 6.55
CA PHE A 168 -24.70 19.48 7.20
C PHE A 168 -24.24 20.48 8.27
N ALA A 169 -23.08 21.09 8.05
CA ALA A 169 -22.52 22.14 8.88
C ALA A 169 -22.30 23.41 8.06
N ASP A 170 -22.48 24.55 8.71
CA ASP A 170 -22.06 25.85 8.21
C ASP A 170 -20.60 26.13 8.57
N ASN A 171 -19.99 27.14 7.93
CA ASN A 171 -18.63 27.58 8.25
C ASN A 171 -17.62 26.41 8.31
N ALA A 172 -17.74 25.49 7.36
CA ALA A 172 -16.99 24.24 7.28
C ALA A 172 -16.18 24.17 5.98
N THR A 173 -15.03 23.53 6.02
CA THR A 173 -14.12 23.39 4.88
C THR A 173 -14.52 22.21 4.02
N ALA A 174 -14.64 22.43 2.71
CA ALA A 174 -14.70 21.36 1.71
C ALA A 174 -13.26 20.99 1.28
N TRP A 175 -12.75 19.87 1.80
CA TRP A 175 -11.42 19.37 1.49
C TRP A 175 -11.38 18.64 0.14
N PRO A 176 -10.19 18.50 -0.49
CA PRO A 176 -10.03 17.63 -1.65
C PRO A 176 -10.47 16.20 -1.34
N ALA A 177 -11.05 15.52 -2.32
CA ALA A 177 -11.47 14.12 -2.23
C ALA A 177 -10.28 13.18 -1.93
N GLY A 178 -10.56 11.97 -1.42
CA GLY A 178 -9.55 10.95 -1.12
C GLY A 178 -8.64 10.68 -2.31
N ILE A 179 -9.22 10.52 -3.50
CA ILE A 179 -8.47 10.19 -4.71
C ILE A 179 -7.50 11.31 -5.12
N THR A 180 -7.92 12.57 -4.95
CA THR A 180 -7.07 13.75 -5.20
C THR A 180 -5.91 13.80 -4.19
N VAL A 181 -6.18 13.44 -2.94
CA VAL A 181 -5.16 13.37 -1.89
C VAL A 181 -4.18 12.22 -2.16
N GLY A 182 -4.68 11.06 -2.59
CA GLY A 182 -3.89 9.91 -3.03
C GLY A 182 -2.96 10.26 -4.18
N ALA A 183 -3.45 11.03 -5.15
CA ALA A 183 -2.68 11.50 -6.30
C ALA A 183 -1.49 12.42 -5.94
N THR A 184 -1.42 12.94 -4.71
CA THR A 184 -0.23 13.69 -4.26
C THR A 184 0.97 12.80 -3.95
N PHE A 185 0.73 11.51 -3.65
CA PHE A 185 1.72 10.57 -3.11
C PHE A 185 2.53 11.14 -1.93
N ASN A 186 1.96 12.08 -1.18
CA ASN A 186 2.65 12.83 -0.13
C ASN A 186 2.02 12.58 1.25
N LYS A 187 2.69 11.75 2.06
CA LYS A 187 2.25 11.38 3.42
C LYS A 187 2.08 12.58 4.34
N LYS A 188 2.92 13.63 4.19
CA LYS A 188 2.83 14.85 5.01
C LYS A 188 1.53 15.58 4.71
N LEU A 189 1.20 15.78 3.44
CA LEU A 189 -0.06 16.43 3.04
C LEU A 189 -1.29 15.63 3.48
N MET A 190 -1.25 14.30 3.36
CA MET A 190 -2.30 13.40 3.84
C MET A 190 -2.54 13.60 5.35
N TYR A 191 -1.47 13.61 6.14
CA TYR A 191 -1.55 13.82 7.58
C TYR A 191 -2.04 15.24 7.93
N GLU A 192 -1.53 16.27 7.26
CA GLU A 192 -1.91 17.66 7.52
C GLU A 192 -3.40 17.90 7.22
N ARG A 193 -3.90 17.36 6.11
CA ARG A 193 -5.34 17.36 5.78
C ARG A 193 -6.15 16.67 6.87
N GLY A 194 -5.79 15.44 7.25
CA GLY A 194 -6.51 14.68 8.27
C GLY A 194 -6.53 15.39 9.63
N ARG A 195 -5.39 15.98 10.01
CA ARG A 195 -5.25 16.77 11.25
C ARG A 195 -6.12 18.03 11.22
N ALA A 196 -6.16 18.75 10.10
CA ALA A 196 -6.99 19.94 9.95
C ALA A 196 -8.49 19.58 10.00
N HIS A 197 -8.90 18.54 9.28
CA HIS A 197 -10.26 18.01 9.32
C HIS A 197 -10.69 17.59 10.74
N GLY A 198 -9.81 16.89 11.46
CA GLY A 198 -10.03 16.52 12.87
C GLY A 198 -10.20 17.71 13.81
N LYS A 199 -9.46 18.81 13.60
CA LYS A 199 -9.61 20.04 14.38
C LYS A 199 -10.97 20.70 14.14
N GLU A 200 -11.41 20.74 12.89
CA GLU A 200 -12.71 21.31 12.52
C GLU A 200 -13.87 20.50 13.11
N ALA A 201 -13.81 19.16 13.00
CA ALA A 201 -14.75 18.24 13.63
C ALA A 201 -14.87 18.48 15.14
N LYS A 202 -13.72 18.55 15.83
CA LYS A 202 -13.67 18.83 17.28
C LYS A 202 -14.30 20.20 17.61
N GLY A 203 -14.03 21.23 16.79
CA GLY A 203 -14.61 22.56 16.97
C GLY A 203 -16.14 22.58 16.83
N LYS A 204 -16.71 21.67 16.04
CA LYS A 204 -18.15 21.47 15.89
C LYS A 204 -18.76 20.48 16.90
N GLY A 205 -17.96 19.95 17.85
CA GLY A 205 -18.43 18.99 18.85
C GLY A 205 -18.60 17.56 18.32
N VAL A 206 -18.04 17.23 17.15
CA VAL A 206 -18.06 15.87 16.60
C VAL A 206 -17.04 15.00 17.32
N ASN A 207 -17.46 13.82 17.77
CA ASN A 207 -16.59 12.86 18.44
C ASN A 207 -15.98 11.85 17.46
N VAL A 208 -16.70 11.49 16.41
CA VAL A 208 -16.28 10.50 15.42
C VAL A 208 -16.55 11.04 14.02
N ILE A 209 -15.50 11.13 13.20
CA ILE A 209 -15.62 11.40 11.77
C ILE A 209 -15.86 10.08 11.06
N LEU A 210 -16.88 10.02 10.20
CA LEU A 210 -17.16 8.87 9.34
C LEU A 210 -16.23 8.90 8.12
N GLY A 211 -14.95 8.61 8.36
CA GLY A 211 -13.89 8.56 7.36
C GLY A 211 -12.51 8.26 7.97
N PRO A 212 -11.45 8.11 7.16
CA PRO A 212 -11.44 8.12 5.70
C PRO A 212 -12.10 6.87 5.08
N ALA A 213 -12.25 6.84 3.76
CA ALA A 213 -12.69 5.64 3.05
C ALA A 213 -11.47 4.82 2.58
N ILE A 214 -11.55 3.49 2.72
CA ILE A 214 -10.60 2.52 2.13
C ILE A 214 -11.37 1.48 1.29
N GLY A 215 -12.68 1.34 1.55
CA GLY A 215 -13.63 0.62 0.71
C GLY A 215 -14.61 1.61 0.07
N PRO A 216 -14.78 1.62 -1.26
CA PRO A 216 -14.23 0.67 -2.23
C PRO A 216 -12.74 0.93 -2.54
N LEU A 217 -11.97 -0.14 -2.74
CA LEU A 217 -10.56 -0.06 -3.14
C LEU A 217 -10.37 0.34 -4.62
N GLY A 218 -11.45 0.36 -5.42
CA GLY A 218 -11.37 0.62 -6.86
C GLY A 218 -11.30 -0.63 -7.73
N ARG A 219 -11.91 -1.76 -7.32
CA ARG A 219 -11.98 -3.01 -8.13
C ARG A 219 -12.46 -2.76 -9.57
N ALA A 220 -13.49 -1.91 -9.73
CA ALA A 220 -14.02 -1.51 -11.02
C ALA A 220 -13.83 0.00 -11.18
N PRO A 221 -13.26 0.49 -12.29
CA PRO A 221 -12.98 1.92 -12.47
C PRO A 221 -14.27 2.77 -12.46
N ALA A 222 -15.38 2.22 -12.96
CA ALA A 222 -16.70 2.87 -12.95
C ALA A 222 -17.43 2.81 -11.58
N GLY A 223 -16.76 2.40 -10.50
CA GLY A 223 -17.34 2.37 -9.16
C GLY A 223 -17.67 3.78 -8.65
N GLY A 224 -18.95 4.03 -8.34
CA GLY A 224 -19.45 5.38 -8.03
C GLY A 224 -18.91 6.04 -6.76
N ARG A 225 -18.20 5.30 -5.89
CA ARG A 225 -17.60 5.80 -4.64
C ARG A 225 -16.07 5.68 -4.60
N ASN A 226 -15.43 5.27 -5.70
CA ASN A 226 -13.97 5.12 -5.76
C ASN A 226 -13.23 6.41 -5.40
N TRP A 227 -13.84 7.56 -5.68
CA TRP A 227 -13.26 8.87 -5.47
C TRP A 227 -13.18 9.29 -3.98
N GLU A 228 -13.95 8.64 -3.09
CA GLU A 228 -13.94 8.93 -1.65
C GLU A 228 -12.68 8.39 -0.94
N GLY A 229 -12.14 7.28 -1.45
CA GLY A 229 -10.92 6.63 -0.97
C GLY A 229 -9.65 7.18 -1.60
#